data_AF-A0A0A2LZV0-F1
#
_entry.id   AF-A0A0A2LZV0-F1
#
_cell.length_a   1.000
_cell.length_b   1.000
_cell.length_c   1.000
_cell.angle_alpha   90.00
_cell.angle_beta   90.00
_cell.angle_gamma   90.00
#
_symmetry.space_group_name_H-M   'P 1'
#
loop_
_entity.id
_entity.type
_entity.pdbx_description
1 polymer ?
#
loop_
_entity_poly.entity_id
_entity_poly.type
_entity_poly.pdbx_seq_one_letter_code
_entity_poly.pdbx_strand_id
1 'polypeptide(L)'
;MKHKAHMYFWITALLILTVGGLLQLISTNSTVDINVKDIYLVMATFHFSLFLAFIYFMLGVCYWFFYKQNILLNKKLTKVHTVITVLGLPAYLLLNMYIEYKSEEPLYVVLDNYQLYYKILMGIFLTVVIVQFLFPVNILISLIKRKKA
;
A
#
# COMPACT_ATOMS: atom_id res chain seq x y z
N MET A 1 25.36 9.65 -0.99
CA MET A 1 24.31 8.78 -1.56
C MET A 1 23.14 9.62 -2.08
N LYS A 2 22.98 9.69 -3.40
CA LYS A 2 21.75 10.19 -4.05
C LYS A 2 20.64 9.17 -3.76
N HIS A 3 19.64 9.54 -2.96
CA HIS A 3 18.55 8.62 -2.61
C HIS A 3 17.70 8.32 -3.84
N LYS A 4 17.81 7.11 -4.39
CA LYS A 4 16.95 6.63 -5.48
C LYS A 4 15.62 6.07 -4.93
N ALA A 5 14.92 6.88 -4.12
CA ALA A 5 13.67 6.48 -3.47
C ALA A 5 12.64 5.95 -4.48
N HIS A 6 12.58 6.59 -5.66
CA HIS A 6 11.72 6.20 -6.78
C HIS A 6 11.88 4.74 -7.22
N MET A 7 13.09 4.18 -7.19
CA MET A 7 13.33 2.79 -7.59
C MET A 7 12.66 1.79 -6.65
N TYR A 8 12.68 2.06 -5.33
CA TYR A 8 12.04 1.18 -4.36
C TYR A 8 10.53 1.14 -4.59
N PHE A 9 9.90 2.30 -4.83
CA PHE A 9 8.47 2.36 -5.13
C PHE A 9 8.08 1.62 -6.41
N TRP A 10 8.88 1.71 -7.47
CA TRP A 10 8.61 0.97 -8.72
C TRP A 10 8.75 -0.54 -8.56
N ILE A 11 9.79 -1.01 -7.86
CA ILE A 11 9.96 -2.44 -7.56
C ILE A 11 8.80 -2.94 -6.71
N THR A 12 8.38 -2.17 -5.69
CA THR A 12 7.25 -2.53 -4.85
C THR A 12 5.93 -2.51 -5.60
N ALA A 13 5.72 -1.59 -6.55
CA ALA A 13 4.54 -1.58 -7.41
C ALA A 13 4.41 -2.88 -8.22
N LEU A 14 5.52 -3.36 -8.80
CA LEU A 14 5.56 -4.65 -9.50
C LEU A 14 5.28 -5.82 -8.55
N LEU A 15 5.84 -5.79 -7.34
CA LEU A 15 5.60 -6.83 -6.33
C LEU A 15 4.13 -6.87 -5.85
N ILE A 16 3.51 -5.71 -5.65
CA ILE A 16 2.09 -5.62 -5.28
C ILE A 16 1.22 -6.21 -6.40
N LEU A 17 1.56 -5.93 -7.66
CA LEU A 17 0.83 -6.46 -8.80
C LEU A 17 0.96 -7.99 -8.92
N THR A 18 2.16 -8.54 -8.68
CA THR A 18 2.37 -10.00 -8.74
C THR A 18 1.67 -10.70 -7.58
N VAL A 19 1.82 -10.23 -6.35
CA VAL A 19 1.15 -10.82 -5.17
C VAL A 19 -0.37 -10.68 -5.29
N GLY A 20 -0.87 -9.52 -5.71
CA GLY A 20 -2.30 -9.28 -5.95
C GLY A 20 -2.89 -10.19 -7.03
N GLY A 21 -2.13 -10.43 -8.11
CA GLY A 21 -2.51 -11.40 -9.14
C GLY A 21 -2.54 -12.84 -8.62
N LEU A 22 -1.58 -13.22 -7.76
CA LEU A 22 -1.56 -14.54 -7.11
C LEU A 22 -2.74 -14.75 -6.15
N LEU A 23 -3.12 -13.74 -5.33
CA LEU A 23 -4.32 -13.82 -4.48
C LEU A 23 -5.57 -14.12 -5.30
N GLN A 24 -5.73 -13.48 -6.46
CA GLN A 24 -6.89 -13.68 -7.31
C GLN A 24 -7.01 -15.12 -7.83
N LEU A 25 -5.89 -15.77 -8.12
CA LEU A 25 -5.87 -17.16 -8.57
C LEU A 25 -6.16 -18.15 -7.44
N ILE A 26 -5.69 -17.86 -6.23
CA ILE A 26 -5.91 -18.70 -5.05
C ILE A 26 -7.35 -18.55 -4.53
N SER A 27 -7.91 -17.35 -4.66
CA SER A 27 -9.25 -17.03 -4.25
C SER A 27 -10.29 -17.46 -5.31
N THR A 28 -10.42 -18.77 -5.50
CA THR A 28 -11.26 -19.40 -6.53
C THR A 28 -12.78 -19.25 -6.31
N ASN A 29 -13.21 -18.60 -5.23
CA ASN A 29 -14.62 -18.34 -4.91
C ASN A 29 -14.94 -16.88 -4.49
N SER A 30 -14.01 -15.92 -4.61
CA SER A 30 -14.23 -14.55 -4.10
C SER A 30 -14.95 -13.57 -5.04
N THR A 31 -15.86 -14.07 -5.86
CA THR A 31 -17.09 -13.30 -5.98
C THR A 31 -17.75 -13.40 -4.61
N VAL A 32 -17.39 -12.48 -3.72
CA VAL A 32 -18.13 -12.23 -2.50
C VAL A 32 -19.50 -11.72 -2.98
N ASP A 33 -20.36 -12.64 -3.37
CA ASP A 33 -21.76 -12.43 -3.72
C ASP A 33 -22.52 -12.17 -2.42
N ILE A 34 -22.16 -11.09 -1.72
CA ILE A 34 -23.00 -10.59 -0.65
C ILE A 34 -24.09 -9.79 -1.35
N ASN A 35 -25.23 -10.45 -1.56
CA ASN A 35 -26.46 -9.81 -1.96
C ASN A 35 -26.97 -8.92 -0.83
N VAL A 36 -26.38 -7.73 -0.68
CA VAL A 36 -26.95 -6.65 0.15
C VAL A 36 -27.77 -5.78 -0.78
N LYS A 37 -28.98 -6.24 -1.08
CA LYS A 37 -30.06 -5.45 -1.69
C LYS A 37 -29.66 -4.83 -3.05
N ASP A 38 -29.67 -5.64 -4.10
CA ASP A 38 -29.57 -5.23 -5.51
C ASP A 38 -28.32 -4.40 -5.90
N ILE A 39 -27.27 -4.40 -5.08
CA ILE A 39 -25.99 -3.75 -5.39
C ILE A 39 -24.89 -4.81 -5.31
N TYR A 40 -24.42 -5.28 -6.47
CA TYR A 40 -23.27 -6.16 -6.58
C TYR A 40 -22.00 -5.36 -6.29
N LEU A 41 -21.46 -5.47 -5.07
CA LEU A 41 -20.16 -4.88 -4.72
C LEU A 41 -19.04 -5.89 -5.02
N VAL A 42 -18.92 -6.26 -6.30
CA VAL A 42 -17.84 -7.13 -6.80
C VAL A 42 -16.62 -6.26 -7.09
N MET A 43 -15.83 -5.94 -6.07
CA MET A 43 -14.45 -5.53 -6.30
C MET A 43 -13.54 -6.73 -6.08
N ALA A 44 -13.15 -7.36 -7.18
CA ALA A 44 -12.15 -8.41 -7.15
C ALA A 44 -10.85 -7.89 -6.51
N THR A 45 -10.24 -8.67 -5.61
CA THR A 45 -8.99 -8.39 -4.89
C THR A 45 -7.86 -7.91 -5.81
N PHE A 46 -7.91 -8.30 -7.09
CA PHE A 46 -7.06 -7.80 -8.15
C PHE A 46 -7.18 -6.29 -8.42
N HIS A 47 -8.39 -5.73 -8.50
CA HIS A 47 -8.60 -4.30 -8.78
C HIS A 47 -8.03 -3.42 -7.66
N PHE A 48 -8.17 -3.86 -6.40
CA PHE A 48 -7.59 -3.18 -5.26
C PHE A 48 -6.05 -3.20 -5.32
N SER A 49 -5.46 -4.37 -5.61
CA SER A 49 -4.02 -4.50 -5.79
C SER A 49 -3.50 -3.67 -6.96
N LEU A 50 -4.24 -3.61 -8.07
CA LEU A 50 -3.93 -2.78 -9.24
C LEU A 50 -3.91 -1.28 -8.88
N PHE A 51 -4.92 -0.81 -8.14
CA PHE A 51 -5.00 0.58 -7.68
C PHE A 51 -3.84 0.94 -6.74
N LEU A 52 -3.49 0.05 -5.81
CA LEU A 52 -2.34 0.24 -4.93
C LEU A 52 -1.01 0.27 -5.71
N ALA A 53 -0.82 -0.63 -6.68
CA ALA A 53 0.35 -0.63 -7.55
C ALA A 53 0.46 0.70 -8.32
N PHE A 54 -0.66 1.23 -8.82
CA PHE A 54 -0.69 2.53 -9.49
C PHE A 54 -0.29 3.68 -8.57
N ILE A 55 -0.78 3.71 -7.32
CA ILE A 55 -0.35 4.71 -6.32
C ILE A 55 1.16 4.65 -6.09
N TYR A 56 1.72 3.45 -5.93
CA TYR A 56 3.16 3.27 -5.72
C TYR A 56 3.97 3.73 -6.93
N PHE A 57 3.50 3.40 -8.13
CA PHE A 57 4.11 3.87 -9.35
C PHE A 57 4.13 5.40 -9.42
N MET A 58 3.00 6.05 -9.11
CA MET A 58 2.88 7.51 -9.08
C MET A 58 3.75 8.15 -8.00
N LEU A 59 3.84 7.57 -6.80
CA LEU A 59 4.78 8.02 -5.77
C LEU A 59 6.23 7.95 -6.26
N GLY A 60 6.60 6.88 -6.97
CA GLY A 60 7.90 6.75 -7.61
C GLY A 60 8.14 7.84 -8.66
N VAL A 61 7.15 8.14 -9.50
CA VAL A 61 7.20 9.24 -10.47
C VAL A 61 7.36 10.59 -9.78
N CYS A 62 6.64 10.86 -8.68
CA CYS A 62 6.78 12.10 -7.92
C CYS A 62 8.20 12.24 -7.35
N TYR A 63 8.75 11.18 -6.71
CA TYR A 63 10.12 11.20 -6.21
C TYR A 63 11.16 11.41 -7.32
N TRP A 64 10.94 10.79 -8.49
CA TRP A 64 11.78 10.99 -9.66
C TRP A 64 11.68 12.44 -10.19
N PHE A 65 10.48 13.02 -10.23
CA PHE A 65 10.26 14.40 -10.66
C PHE A 65 11.02 15.40 -9.78
N PHE A 66 10.89 15.33 -8.45
CA PHE A 66 11.63 16.23 -7.55
C PHE A 66 13.15 16.08 -7.69
N TYR A 67 13.63 14.85 -7.89
CA TYR A 67 15.04 14.60 -8.19
C TYR A 67 15.47 15.25 -9.50
N LYS A 68 14.67 15.15 -10.57
CA LYS A 68 14.94 15.76 -11.88
C LYS A 68 14.94 17.29 -11.83
N GLN A 69 14.10 17.88 -10.98
CA GLN A 69 14.03 19.32 -10.72
C GLN A 69 15.16 19.83 -9.80
N ASN A 70 16.12 18.97 -9.42
CA ASN A 70 17.18 19.28 -8.44
C ASN A 70 16.65 19.77 -7.08
N ILE A 71 15.41 19.42 -6.71
CA ILE A 71 14.83 19.74 -5.41
C ILE A 71 15.23 18.63 -4.43
N LEU A 72 16.14 18.98 -3.51
CA LEU A 72 16.61 18.04 -2.50
C LEU A 72 15.60 17.93 -1.35
N LEU A 73 14.91 16.78 -1.29
CA LEU A 73 14.06 16.40 -0.16
C LEU A 73 14.88 16.09 1.10
N ASN A 74 14.30 16.28 2.29
CA ASN A 74 14.98 15.94 3.54
C ASN A 74 15.20 14.43 3.63
N LYS A 75 16.47 14.02 3.69
CA LYS A 75 16.89 12.61 3.70
C LYS A 75 16.25 11.80 4.83
N LYS A 76 16.11 12.36 6.04
CA LYS A 76 15.54 11.64 7.19
C LYS A 76 14.06 11.33 6.96
N LEU A 77 13.29 12.34 6.53
CA LEU A 77 11.85 12.20 6.23
C LEU A 77 11.61 11.26 5.05
N THR A 78 12.38 11.41 3.96
CA THR A 78 12.29 10.52 2.79
C THR A 78 12.60 9.07 3.15
N LYS A 79 13.62 8.82 3.99
CA LYS A 79 13.97 7.46 4.42
C LYS A 79 12.84 6.82 5.23
N VAL A 80 12.29 7.55 6.20
CA VAL A 80 11.17 7.06 7.04
C VAL A 80 9.93 6.77 6.19
N HIS A 81 9.52 7.72 5.33
CA HIS A 81 8.37 7.54 4.43
C HIS A 81 8.55 6.33 3.51
N THR A 82 9.73 6.23 2.87
CA THR A 82 10.01 5.14 1.92
C THR A 82 10.00 3.79 2.61
N VAL A 83 10.67 3.63 3.77
CA VAL A 83 10.78 2.34 4.46
C VAL A 83 9.42 1.85 4.95
N ILE A 84 8.65 2.71 5.62
CA ILE A 84 7.35 2.29 6.17
C ILE A 84 6.35 1.99 5.04
N THR A 85 6.32 2.81 3.99
CA THR A 85 5.41 2.59 2.87
C THR A 85 5.80 1.33 2.08
N VAL A 86 7.07 1.13 1.77
CA VAL A 86 7.53 -0.05 1.00
C VAL A 86 7.32 -1.36 1.74
N LEU A 87 7.41 -1.38 3.08
CA LEU A 87 7.21 -2.60 3.86
C LEU A 87 5.75 -2.82 4.29
N GLY A 88 5.02 -1.74 4.61
CA GLY A 88 3.70 -1.82 5.22
C GLY A 88 2.63 -2.47 4.34
N LEU A 89 2.46 -2.00 3.10
CA LEU A 89 1.41 -2.56 2.23
C LEU A 89 1.69 -3.98 1.73
N PRO A 90 2.93 -4.36 1.37
CA PRO A 90 3.23 -5.76 1.10
C PRO A 90 2.97 -6.68 2.30
N ALA A 91 3.31 -6.24 3.52
CA ALA A 91 2.99 -6.99 4.73
C ALA A 91 1.47 -7.14 4.94
N TYR A 92 0.70 -6.07 4.68
CA TYR A 92 -0.77 -6.13 4.70
C TYR A 92 -1.31 -7.18 3.71
N LEU A 93 -0.82 -7.18 2.46
CA LEU A 93 -1.28 -8.12 1.44
C LEU A 93 -0.94 -9.57 1.79
N LEU A 94 0.27 -9.84 2.28
CA LEU A 94 0.69 -11.18 2.69
C LEU A 94 -0.10 -11.68 3.91
N LEU A 95 -0.39 -10.81 4.87
CA LEU A 95 -1.18 -11.18 6.03
C LEU A 95 -2.63 -11.48 5.65
N ASN A 96 -3.20 -10.70 4.73
CA ASN A 96 -4.54 -10.96 4.21
C ASN A 96 -4.59 -12.30 3.46
N MET A 97 -3.58 -12.60 2.63
CA MET A 97 -3.43 -13.89 1.96
C MET A 97 -3.40 -15.06 2.95
N TYR A 98 -2.69 -14.90 4.07
CA TYR A 98 -2.61 -15.93 5.10
C TYR A 98 -3.98 -16.20 5.75
N ILE A 99 -4.75 -15.16 6.06
CA ILE A 99 -6.10 -15.31 6.62
C ILE A 99 -7.01 -15.99 5.61
N GLU A 100 -6.99 -15.55 4.35
CA GLU A 100 -7.82 -16.10 3.29
C GLU A 100 -7.51 -17.58 3.02
N TYR A 101 -6.22 -17.94 2.98
CA TYR A 101 -5.79 -19.35 2.86
C TYR A 101 -6.25 -20.22 4.05
N LYS A 102 -6.26 -19.67 5.26
CA LYS A 102 -6.64 -20.37 6.48
C LYS A 102 -8.16 -20.42 6.72
N SER A 103 -8.92 -19.59 6.01
CA SER A 103 -10.35 -19.41 6.21
C SER A 103 -11.13 -20.25 5.20
N GLU A 104 -11.38 -21.51 5.53
CA GLU A 104 -12.33 -22.36 4.80
C GLU A 104 -13.74 -22.32 5.41
N GLU A 105 -13.93 -21.47 6.42
CA GLU A 105 -15.09 -21.46 7.32
C GLU A 105 -16.06 -20.28 7.07
N PRO A 106 -17.32 -20.37 7.55
CA PRO A 106 -18.30 -19.30 7.45
C PRO A 106 -17.80 -18.00 8.10
N LEU A 107 -18.15 -16.84 7.51
CA LEU A 107 -17.63 -15.52 7.90
C LEU A 107 -17.74 -15.21 9.40
N TYR A 108 -18.81 -15.64 10.08
CA TYR A 108 -19.00 -15.37 11.51
C TYR A 108 -18.00 -16.14 12.39
N VAL A 109 -17.58 -17.35 12.00
CA VAL A 109 -16.55 -18.13 12.70
C VAL A 109 -15.16 -17.54 12.44
N VAL A 110 -14.93 -17.03 11.23
CA VAL A 110 -13.69 -16.36 10.85
C VAL A 110 -13.50 -15.06 11.66
N LEU A 111 -14.55 -14.27 11.85
CA LEU A 111 -14.48 -13.00 12.60
C LEU A 111 -14.10 -13.20 14.07
N ASP A 112 -14.59 -14.26 14.71
CA ASP A 112 -14.23 -14.58 16.10
C ASP A 112 -12.80 -15.15 16.20
N ASN A 113 -12.45 -16.12 15.36
CA ASN A 113 -11.13 -16.78 15.43
C ASN A 113 -9.98 -15.87 14.95
N TYR A 114 -10.22 -15.00 13.97
CA TYR A 114 -9.20 -14.14 13.37
C TYR A 114 -9.29 -12.67 13.82
N GLN A 115 -10.04 -12.37 14.88
CA GLN A 115 -10.24 -11.00 15.37
C GLN A 115 -8.91 -10.25 15.61
N LEU A 116 -7.90 -10.94 16.16
CA LEU A 116 -6.56 -10.38 16.37
C LEU A 116 -5.89 -10.00 15.04
N TYR A 117 -5.98 -10.85 14.03
CA TYR A 117 -5.37 -10.63 12.72
C TYR A 117 -5.99 -9.43 12.00
N TYR A 118 -7.32 -9.28 12.06
CA TYR A 118 -7.99 -8.10 11.52
C TYR A 118 -7.63 -6.80 12.26
N LYS A 119 -7.46 -6.85 13.59
CA LYS A 119 -6.93 -5.70 14.36
C LYS A 119 -5.51 -5.33 13.92
N ILE A 120 -4.65 -6.30 13.67
CA ILE A 120 -3.29 -6.08 13.15
C ILE A 120 -3.33 -5.48 11.75
N LEU A 121 -4.14 -6.02 10.84
CA LEU A 121 -4.34 -5.49 9.48
C LEU A 121 -4.79 -4.02 9.51
N MET A 122 -5.76 -3.69 10.36
CA MET A 122 -6.23 -2.32 10.54
C MET A 122 -5.11 -1.40 11.06
N GLY A 123 -4.30 -1.86 12.02
CA GLY A 123 -3.14 -1.14 12.50
C GLY A 123 -2.12 -0.86 11.39
N ILE A 124 -1.77 -1.86 10.58
CA ILE A 124 -0.85 -1.69 9.44
C ILE A 124 -1.42 -0.67 8.45
N PHE A 125 -2.70 -0.79 8.09
CA PHE A 125 -3.35 0.14 7.17
C PHE A 125 -3.31 1.58 7.67
N LEU A 126 -3.70 1.83 8.92
CA LEU A 126 -3.67 3.15 9.53
C LEU A 126 -2.25 3.75 9.57
N THR A 127 -1.23 2.95 9.91
CA THR A 127 0.15 3.44 9.93
C THR A 127 0.63 3.87 8.54
N VAL A 128 0.30 3.11 7.49
CA VAL A 128 0.64 3.46 6.11
C VAL A 128 -0.06 4.74 5.67
N VAL A 129 -1.34 4.92 6.02
CA VAL A 129 -2.10 6.14 5.72
C VAL A 129 -1.50 7.36 6.42
N ILE A 130 -1.21 7.25 7.72
CA ILE A 130 -0.61 8.33 8.51
C ILE A 130 0.76 8.73 7.95
N VAL A 131 1.57 7.75 7.52
CA VAL A 131 2.88 8.03 6.96
C VAL A 131 2.81 8.80 5.64
N GLN A 132 1.73 8.68 4.86
CA GLN A 132 1.61 9.43 3.60
C GLN A 132 1.65 10.94 3.80
N PHE A 133 1.21 11.46 4.94
CA PHE A 133 1.30 12.89 5.25
C PHE A 133 2.73 13.40 5.39
N LEU A 134 3.71 12.53 5.67
CA LEU A 134 5.12 12.93 5.71
C LEU A 134 5.64 13.37 4.34
N PHE A 135 5.09 12.85 3.24
CA PHE A 135 5.53 13.17 1.89
C PHE A 135 5.24 14.63 1.48
N PRO A 136 3.99 15.14 1.52
CA PRO A 136 3.71 16.53 1.21
C PRO A 136 4.39 17.49 2.19
N VAL A 137 4.46 17.16 3.48
CA VAL A 137 5.19 17.95 4.47
C VAL A 137 6.67 18.09 4.09
N ASN A 138 7.31 17.01 3.67
CA ASN A 138 8.70 17.03 3.23
C ASN A 138 8.91 17.89 1.98
N ILE A 139 7.98 17.83 1.01
CA ILE A 139 8.00 18.69 -0.18
C ILE A 139 7.90 20.16 0.22
N LEU A 140 6.94 20.53 1.07
CA LEU A 140 6.74 21.91 1.52
C LEU A 140 8.00 22.46 2.22
N ILE A 141 8.59 21.69 3.12
CA ILE A 141 9.84 22.06 3.80
C ILE A 141 10.97 22.33 2.80
N SER A 142 11.12 21.45 1.80
CA SER A 142 12.17 21.61 0.78
C SER A 142 11.93 22.81 -0.13
N LEU A 143 10.68 23.12 -0.48
CA LEU A 143 10.34 24.30 -1.29
C LEU A 143 10.59 25.60 -0.52
N ILE A 144 10.23 25.66 0.78
CA ILE A 144 10.48 26.85 1.62
C ILE A 144 11.98 27.10 1.78
N LYS A 145 12.78 26.05 1.99
CA LYS A 145 14.25 26.19 2.10
C LYS A 145 14.89 26.68 0.82
N ARG A 146 14.36 26.28 -0.35
CA ARG A 146 14.85 26.73 -1.66
C ARG A 146 14.63 28.23 -1.88
N LYS A 147 13.52 28.81 -1.41
CA LYS A 147 13.24 30.26 -1.55
C LYS A 147 14.18 31.14 -0.70
N LYS A 148 14.78 30.58 0.34
CA LYS A 148 15.67 31.30 1.27
C LYS A 148 17.16 31.26 0.88
N ALA A 149 17.50 30.52 -0.18
CA ALA A 149 18.84 30.40 -0.74
C ALA A 149 18.91 31.16 -2.06
#